data_AF-A0A090ZH38-F1
#
_entry.id   AF-A0A090ZH38-F1
#
_cell.length_a   1.000
_cell.length_b   1.000
_cell.length_c   1.000
_cell.angle_alpha   90.00
_cell.angle_beta   90.00
_cell.angle_gamma   90.00
#
_symmetry.space_group_name_H-M   'P 1'
#
loop_
_entity.id
_entity.type
_entity.pdbx_description
1 polymer ?
#
loop_
_entity_poly.entity_id
_entity_poly.type
_entity_poly.pdbx_seq_one_letter_code
_entity_poly.pdbx_strand_id
1 'polypeptide(L)'
;MYMYDVLWRRYGAWAVDRLIVSIGALLISFIWISPREFFSESADTPTLGIPMLITFVCQWLYYTMLESSKYQATLGKRLVGVVVVDRNHRRLSYGQANARFWGKLLSALTWGIGYLMAIFMEKKQALHDRIAGTYVVDKALLRAREMQGDADTEFSRLHQAIRADRSTGFNWPD
;
A
#
# COMPACT_ATOMS: atom_id res chain seq x y z
N MET A 1 3.47 19.06 -8.35
CA MET A 1 2.73 17.89 -7.81
C MET A 1 3.65 17.11 -6.87
N TYR A 2 3.39 17.13 -5.57
CA TYR A 2 4.27 16.49 -4.59
C TYR A 2 3.97 14.99 -4.51
N MET A 3 5.01 14.15 -4.57
CA MET A 3 4.89 12.67 -4.57
C MET A 3 4.12 12.10 -3.37
N TYR A 4 4.10 12.83 -2.25
CA TYR A 4 3.43 12.45 -1.01
C TYR A 4 2.03 13.07 -0.84
N ASP A 5 1.60 13.92 -1.77
CA ASP A 5 0.28 14.57 -1.71
C ASP A 5 -0.83 13.67 -2.27
N VAL A 6 -1.06 12.59 -1.54
CA VAL A 6 -2.02 11.53 -1.88
C VAL A 6 -3.07 11.34 -0.79
N LEU A 7 -3.23 12.31 0.12
CA LEU A 7 -4.11 12.18 1.29
C LEU A 7 -5.57 11.89 0.89
N TRP A 8 -6.14 12.67 0.00
CA TRP A 8 -7.50 12.43 -0.52
C TRP A 8 -7.62 11.10 -1.27
N ARG A 9 -6.59 10.73 -2.03
CA ARG A 9 -6.53 9.44 -2.71
C ARG A 9 -6.41 8.28 -1.72
N ARG A 10 -5.77 8.46 -0.56
CA ARG A 10 -5.77 7.47 0.54
C ARG A 10 -7.17 7.28 1.12
N TYR A 11 -7.91 8.37 1.36
CA TYR A 11 -9.30 8.28 1.82
C TYR A 11 -10.22 7.64 0.78
N GLY A 12 -10.07 8.01 -0.50
CA GLY A 12 -10.78 7.37 -1.61
C GLY A 12 -10.45 5.88 -1.73
N ALA A 13 -9.17 5.51 -1.64
CA ALA A 13 -8.75 4.11 -1.61
C ALA A 13 -9.37 3.35 -0.44
N TRP A 14 -9.39 3.94 0.76
CA TRP A 14 -10.01 3.34 1.93
C TRP A 14 -11.52 3.12 1.73
N ALA A 15 -12.24 4.09 1.14
CA ALA A 15 -13.66 3.95 0.85
C ALA A 15 -13.92 2.81 -0.16
N VAL A 16 -13.14 2.75 -1.23
CA VAL A 16 -13.24 1.68 -2.24
C VAL A 16 -12.88 0.32 -1.66
N ASP A 17 -11.78 0.22 -0.90
CA ASP A 17 -11.38 -1.01 -0.24
C ASP A 17 -12.46 -1.47 0.77
N ARG A 18 -13.11 -0.54 1.48
CA ARG A 18 -14.20 -0.85 2.41
C ARG A 18 -15.44 -1.37 1.69
N LEU A 19 -15.77 -0.83 0.52
CA LEU A 19 -16.83 -1.34 -0.33
C LEU A 19 -16.53 -2.78 -0.79
N ILE A 20 -15.32 -3.02 -1.33
CA ILE A 20 -14.89 -4.35 -1.80
C ILE A 20 -14.94 -5.38 -0.66
N VAL A 21 -14.36 -5.04 0.49
CA VAL A 21 -14.36 -5.93 1.66
C VAL A 21 -15.77 -6.15 2.19
N SER A 22 -16.65 -5.13 2.17
CA SER A 22 -18.04 -5.28 2.61
C SER A 22 -18.85 -6.22 1.72
N ILE A 23 -18.66 -6.16 0.39
CA ILE A 23 -19.31 -7.08 -0.55
C ILE A 23 -18.81 -8.50 -0.30
N GLY A 24 -17.49 -8.69 -0.16
CA GLY A 24 -16.91 -10.00 0.16
C GLY A 24 -17.41 -10.56 1.49
N ALA A 25 -17.50 -9.72 2.52
CA ALA A 25 -18.04 -10.10 3.82
C ALA A 25 -19.51 -10.51 3.72
N LEU A 26 -20.36 -9.76 2.99
CA LEU A 26 -21.76 -10.11 2.79
C LEU A 26 -21.91 -11.47 2.08
N LEU A 27 -21.13 -11.71 1.02
CA LEU A 27 -21.15 -13.00 0.31
C LEU A 27 -20.74 -14.17 1.22
N ILE A 28 -19.73 -13.97 2.07
CA ILE A 28 -19.34 -14.96 3.07
C ILE A 28 -20.47 -15.15 4.08
N SER A 29 -21.08 -14.07 4.57
CA SER A 29 -22.20 -14.14 5.53
C SER A 29 -23.38 -14.92 4.96
N PHE A 30 -23.72 -14.79 3.68
CA PHE A 30 -24.82 -15.55 3.06
C PHE A 30 -24.59 -17.08 3.03
N ILE A 31 -23.36 -17.56 3.17
CA ILE A 31 -23.06 -19.01 3.27
C ILE A 31 -23.49 -19.56 4.64
N TRP A 32 -23.40 -18.74 5.70
CA TRP A 32 -23.56 -19.16 7.08
C TRP A 32 -24.85 -18.65 7.73
N ILE A 33 -25.34 -17.50 7.28
CA ILE A 33 -26.48 -16.76 7.83
C ILE A 33 -27.51 -16.64 6.71
N SER A 34 -28.68 -17.21 6.93
CA SER A 34 -29.78 -17.06 5.98
C SER A 34 -30.32 -15.62 5.98
N PRO A 35 -30.89 -15.10 4.88
CA PRO A 35 -31.41 -13.74 4.82
C PRO A 35 -32.40 -13.42 5.96
N ARG A 36 -33.19 -14.40 6.39
CA ARG A 36 -34.14 -14.27 7.52
C ARG A 36 -33.45 -14.01 8.87
N GLU A 37 -32.29 -14.59 9.10
CA GLU A 37 -31.55 -14.46 10.36
C GLU A 37 -30.78 -13.14 10.43
N PHE A 38 -30.43 -12.58 9.26
CA PHE A 38 -29.85 -11.23 9.17
C PHE A 38 -30.83 -10.13 9.60
N PHE A 39 -32.14 -10.33 9.35
CA PHE A 39 -33.19 -9.39 9.77
C PHE A 39 -33.81 -9.73 11.13
N SER A 40 -33.38 -10.82 11.78
CA SER A 40 -33.87 -11.20 13.11
C SER A 40 -33.04 -10.58 14.23
N GLU A 41 -33.69 -10.07 15.28
CA GLU A 41 -33.00 -9.55 16.49
C GLU A 41 -32.41 -10.65 17.37
N SER A 42 -32.82 -11.91 17.16
CA SER A 42 -32.32 -13.08 17.89
C SER A 42 -31.02 -13.58 17.26
N ALA A 43 -29.92 -12.89 17.53
CA ALA A 43 -28.60 -13.37 17.15
C ALA A 43 -28.01 -14.27 18.24
N ASP A 44 -28.03 -15.58 18.01
CA ASP A 44 -27.23 -16.51 18.80
C ASP A 44 -25.73 -16.20 18.62
N THR A 45 -25.00 -16.05 19.73
CA THR A 45 -23.59 -15.66 19.77
C THR A 45 -22.64 -16.53 18.94
N PRO A 46 -22.76 -17.87 18.88
CA PRO A 46 -21.86 -18.69 18.06
C PRO A 46 -22.10 -18.54 16.55
N THR A 47 -23.31 -18.17 16.12
CA THR A 47 -23.69 -18.01 14.71
C THR A 47 -23.06 -16.77 14.09
N LEU A 48 -22.77 -15.74 14.89
CA LEU A 48 -22.06 -14.54 14.45
C LEU A 48 -20.54 -14.62 14.61
N GLY A 49 -20.03 -15.36 15.60
CA GLY A 49 -18.61 -15.37 15.94
C GLY A 49 -17.71 -15.97 14.85
N ILE A 50 -18.09 -17.13 14.29
CA ILE A 50 -17.27 -17.84 13.29
C ILE A 50 -17.15 -17.03 11.98
N PRO A 51 -18.24 -16.52 11.37
CA PRO A 51 -18.15 -15.70 10.16
C PRO A 51 -17.35 -14.41 10.36
N MET A 52 -17.45 -13.77 11.52
CA MET A 52 -16.67 -12.57 11.84
C MET A 52 -15.16 -12.88 11.90
N LEU A 53 -14.77 -13.99 12.53
CA LEU A 53 -13.38 -14.40 12.61
C LEU A 53 -12.81 -14.72 11.22
N ILE A 54 -13.55 -15.47 10.40
CA ILE A 54 -13.15 -15.78 9.01
C ILE A 54 -12.99 -14.48 8.22
N THR A 55 -13.96 -13.57 8.29
CA THR A 55 -13.91 -12.28 7.60
C THR A 55 -12.70 -11.45 8.03
N PHE A 56 -12.40 -11.42 9.33
CA PHE A 56 -11.23 -10.73 9.87
C PHE A 56 -9.92 -11.32 9.33
N VAL A 57 -9.78 -12.65 9.32
CA VAL A 57 -8.60 -13.33 8.78
C VAL A 57 -8.46 -13.10 7.28
N CYS A 58 -9.55 -13.20 6.51
CA CYS A 58 -9.56 -12.90 5.08
C CYS A 58 -9.15 -11.44 4.81
N GLN A 59 -9.64 -10.49 5.61
CA GLN A 59 -9.26 -9.10 5.50
C GLN A 59 -7.77 -8.91 5.81
N TRP A 60 -7.26 -9.50 6.88
CA TRP A 60 -5.85 -9.44 7.23
C TRP A 60 -4.96 -9.97 6.10
N LEU A 61 -5.27 -11.15 5.56
CA LEU A 61 -4.54 -11.74 4.44
C LEU A 61 -4.65 -10.86 3.18
N TYR A 62 -5.84 -10.35 2.86
CA TYR A 62 -6.05 -9.46 1.73
C TYR A 62 -5.13 -8.24 1.77
N TYR A 63 -5.10 -7.51 2.89
CA TYR A 63 -4.25 -6.32 3.01
C TYR A 63 -2.78 -6.68 3.01
N THR A 64 -2.39 -7.70 3.79
CA THR A 64 -0.97 -8.04 3.98
C THR A 64 -0.35 -8.58 2.69
N MET A 65 -1.05 -9.50 2.00
CA MET A 65 -0.54 -10.11 0.77
C MET A 65 -0.55 -9.13 -0.40
N LEU A 66 -1.58 -8.28 -0.55
CA LEU A 66 -1.63 -7.34 -1.67
C LEU A 66 -0.66 -6.19 -1.49
N GLU A 67 -0.48 -5.68 -0.27
CA GLU A 67 0.50 -4.63 0.02
C GLU A 67 1.95 -5.15 -0.08
N SER A 68 2.24 -6.41 0.25
CA SER A 68 3.58 -7.01 0.07
C SER A 68 3.87 -7.55 -1.34
N SER A 69 2.83 -7.70 -2.17
CA SER A 69 2.96 -8.19 -3.55
C SER A 69 3.68 -7.17 -4.46
N LYS A 70 4.00 -7.62 -5.69
CA LYS A 70 4.56 -6.78 -6.77
C LYS A 70 3.72 -5.53 -7.07
N TYR A 71 2.42 -5.57 -6.72
CA TYR A 71 1.51 -4.46 -6.92
C TYR A 71 1.64 -3.36 -5.86
N GLN A 72 2.18 -3.69 -4.68
CA GLN A 72 2.39 -2.75 -3.57
C GLN A 72 1.14 -1.96 -3.15
N ALA A 73 -0.04 -2.50 -3.46
CA ALA A 73 -1.29 -1.78 -3.37
C ALA A 73 -2.46 -2.77 -3.33
N THR A 74 -3.45 -2.46 -2.51
CA THR A 74 -4.77 -3.09 -2.52
C THR A 74 -5.54 -2.70 -3.78
N LEU A 75 -6.66 -3.37 -4.06
CA LEU A 75 -7.44 -3.06 -5.26
C LEU A 75 -7.94 -1.61 -5.28
N GLY A 76 -8.42 -1.08 -4.16
CA GLY A 76 -8.83 0.32 -4.04
C GLY A 76 -7.67 1.28 -4.26
N LYS A 77 -6.50 0.99 -3.69
CA LYS A 77 -5.28 1.80 -3.91
C LYS A 77 -4.82 1.78 -5.36
N ARG A 78 -4.94 0.63 -6.04
CA ARG A 78 -4.62 0.51 -7.47
C ARG A 78 -5.55 1.37 -8.33
N LEU A 79 -6.84 1.41 -8.00
CA LEU A 79 -7.83 2.20 -8.74
C LEU A 79 -7.57 3.71 -8.64
N VAL A 80 -7.14 4.20 -7.47
CA VAL A 80 -6.80 5.62 -7.28
C VAL A 80 -5.35 5.97 -7.65
N GLY A 81 -4.55 5.01 -8.13
CA GLY A 81 -3.19 5.23 -8.59
C GLY A 81 -2.13 5.47 -7.50
N VAL A 82 -2.31 4.90 -6.30
CA VAL A 82 -1.34 5.03 -5.21
C VAL A 82 -0.70 3.69 -4.85
N VAL A 83 0.56 3.73 -4.41
CA VAL A 83 1.32 2.53 -4.01
C VAL A 83 2.00 2.74 -2.66
N VAL A 84 2.23 1.65 -1.95
CA VAL A 84 2.90 1.63 -0.64
C VAL A 84 4.33 1.13 -0.80
N VAL A 85 5.28 1.94 -0.35
CA VAL A 85 6.71 1.71 -0.53
C VAL A 85 7.45 1.81 0.81
N ASP A 86 8.64 1.23 0.88
CA ASP A 86 9.54 1.41 2.02
C ASP A 86 10.28 2.77 1.97
N ARG A 87 11.25 2.97 2.87
CA ARG A 87 12.11 4.19 2.91
C ARG A 87 12.95 4.39 1.65
N ASN A 88 13.24 3.32 0.93
CA ASN A 88 14.05 3.30 -0.29
C ASN A 88 13.18 3.21 -1.55
N HIS A 89 11.87 3.48 -1.43
CA HIS A 89 10.86 3.37 -2.49
C HIS A 89 10.68 1.96 -3.07
N ARG A 90 11.14 0.93 -2.36
CA ARG A 90 11.04 -0.48 -2.76
C ARG A 90 9.77 -1.13 -2.22
N ARG A 91 9.54 -2.36 -2.70
CA ARG A 91 8.48 -3.25 -2.20
C ARG A 91 8.59 -3.53 -0.71
N LEU A 92 7.43 -3.67 -0.09
CA LEU A 92 7.29 -4.01 1.31
C LEU A 92 7.74 -5.45 1.56
N SER A 93 8.43 -5.67 2.68
CA SER A 93 8.61 -7.01 3.23
C SER A 93 7.32 -7.49 3.90
N TYR A 94 7.15 -8.81 4.03
CA TYR A 94 6.02 -9.39 4.76
C TYR A 94 5.94 -8.89 6.22
N GLY A 95 7.09 -8.67 6.86
CA GLY A 95 7.15 -8.10 8.22
C GLY A 95 6.63 -6.66 8.28
N GLN A 96 7.01 -5.82 7.32
CA GLN A 96 6.50 -4.45 7.23
C GLN A 96 4.99 -4.41 6.96
N ALA A 97 4.50 -5.27 6.06
CA ALA A 97 3.07 -5.36 5.77
C ALA A 97 2.25 -5.80 7.00
N ASN A 98 2.76 -6.77 7.78
CA ASN A 98 2.13 -7.19 9.04
C ASN A 98 2.16 -6.09 10.11
N ALA A 99 3.32 -5.48 10.35
CA ALA A 99 3.44 -4.37 11.31
C ALA A 99 2.49 -3.22 10.95
N ARG A 100 2.30 -2.96 9.65
CA ARG A 100 1.35 -1.98 9.14
C ARG A 100 -0.10 -2.38 9.41
N PHE A 101 -0.47 -3.64 9.24
CA PHE A 101 -1.83 -4.12 9.54
C PHE A 101 -2.15 -4.03 11.03
N TRP A 102 -1.27 -4.54 11.90
CA TRP A 102 -1.45 -4.44 13.34
C TRP A 102 -1.41 -3.00 13.84
N GLY A 103 -0.58 -2.14 13.21
CA GLY A 103 -0.60 -0.70 13.45
C GLY A 103 -1.92 -0.04 13.07
N LYS A 104 -2.62 -0.51 12.03
CA LYS A 104 -3.98 -0.03 11.69
C LYS A 104 -4.97 -0.41 12.79
N LEU A 105 -4.87 -1.62 13.36
CA LEU A 105 -5.69 -2.03 14.50
C LEU A 105 -5.45 -1.12 15.72
N LEU A 106 -4.19 -0.83 16.05
CA LEU A 106 -3.85 0.12 17.11
C LEU A 106 -4.36 1.54 16.81
N SER A 107 -4.29 1.97 15.56
CA SER A 107 -4.84 3.26 15.11
C SER A 107 -6.36 3.31 15.22
N ALA A 108 -7.05 2.18 15.01
CA ALA A 108 -8.50 2.07 15.21
C ALA A 108 -8.87 2.08 16.69
N LEU A 109 -8.09 1.43 17.56
CA LEU A 109 -8.28 1.44 19.01
C LEU A 109 -8.06 2.83 19.63
N THR A 110 -7.17 3.65 19.05
CA THR A 110 -6.99 5.06 19.42
C THR A 110 -8.03 5.98 18.78
N TRP A 111 -9.24 5.47 18.51
CA TRP A 111 -10.36 6.21 17.92
C TRP A 111 -10.05 6.90 16.58
N GLY A 112 -9.12 6.35 15.81
CA GLY A 112 -8.75 6.91 14.51
C GLY A 112 -7.74 8.06 14.58
N ILE A 113 -7.26 8.45 15.76
CA ILE A 113 -6.24 9.51 15.93
C ILE A 113 -4.98 9.17 15.12
N GLY A 114 -4.60 7.89 15.08
CA GLY A 114 -3.45 7.42 14.28
C GLY A 114 -3.59 7.68 12.77
N TYR A 115 -4.81 7.86 12.25
CA TYR A 115 -5.05 8.25 10.85
C TYR A 115 -5.02 9.77 10.66
N LEU A 116 -5.55 10.54 11.63
CA LEU A 116 -5.53 12.01 11.60
C LEU A 116 -4.10 12.57 11.64
N MET A 117 -3.15 11.86 12.25
CA MET A 117 -1.73 12.22 12.20
C MET A 117 -1.19 12.41 10.78
N ALA A 118 -1.74 11.72 9.78
CA ALA A 118 -1.30 11.87 8.40
C ALA A 118 -1.59 13.27 7.81
N ILE A 119 -2.49 14.04 8.42
CA ILE A 119 -2.83 15.41 7.98
C ILE A 119 -1.73 16.40 8.35
N PHE A 120 -1.13 16.23 9.54
CA PHE A 120 -0.18 17.19 10.12
C PHE A 120 1.29 16.89 9.80
N MET A 121 1.57 15.78 9.13
CA MET A 121 2.94 15.30 8.90
C MET A 121 3.44 15.67 7.50
N GLU A 122 4.70 16.10 7.39
CA GLU A 122 5.32 16.53 6.12
C GLU A 122 5.23 15.48 5.00
N LYS A 123 5.45 14.20 5.33
CA LYS A 123 5.36 13.07 4.40
C LYS A 123 3.98 12.39 4.41
N LYS A 124 2.99 13.04 5.05
CA LYS A 124 1.60 12.57 5.23
C LYS A 124 1.50 11.12 5.71
N GLN A 125 2.32 10.76 6.70
CA GLN A 125 2.38 9.40 7.26
C GLN A 125 1.42 9.23 8.43
N ALA A 126 0.63 8.16 8.39
CA ALA A 126 -0.18 7.73 9.53
C ALA A 126 0.68 7.02 10.60
N LEU A 127 0.15 6.81 11.80
CA LEU A 127 0.84 6.11 12.89
C LEU A 127 1.33 4.72 12.44
N HIS A 128 0.44 3.94 11.82
CA HIS A 128 0.76 2.63 11.28
C HIS A 128 1.80 2.66 10.15
N ASP A 129 1.85 3.74 9.38
CA ASP A 129 2.88 3.94 8.35
C ASP A 129 4.25 4.11 9.00
N ARG A 130 4.33 4.90 10.09
CA ARG A 130 5.58 5.16 10.81
C ARG A 130 6.10 3.92 11.51
N ILE A 131 5.23 3.17 12.19
CA ILE A 131 5.59 1.92 12.87
C ILE A 131 6.21 0.94 11.87
N ALA A 132 5.59 0.80 10.69
CA ALA A 132 6.08 -0.10 9.66
C ALA A 132 7.25 0.49 8.83
N GLY A 133 7.57 1.78 8.98
CA GLY A 133 8.58 2.47 8.18
C GLY A 133 8.21 2.60 6.70
N THR A 134 6.93 2.83 6.42
CA THR A 134 6.35 2.80 5.07
C THR A 134 5.81 4.16 4.64
N TYR A 135 5.65 4.34 3.34
CA TYR A 135 5.13 5.56 2.72
C TYR A 135 4.09 5.18 1.67
N VAL A 136 3.08 6.02 1.49
CA VAL A 136 2.20 5.92 0.32
C VAL A 136 2.51 7.07 -0.59
N VAL A 137 2.76 6.75 -1.86
CA VAL A 137 3.21 7.68 -2.88
C VAL A 137 2.35 7.54 -4.13
N ASP A 138 2.36 8.60 -4.94
CA ASP A 138 1.78 8.57 -6.27
C ASP A 138 2.57 7.61 -7.17
N LYS A 139 1.87 6.67 -7.81
CA LYS A 139 2.49 5.63 -8.65
C LYS A 139 3.14 6.20 -9.91
N ALA A 140 2.51 7.18 -10.55
CA ALA A 140 3.03 7.76 -11.78
C ALA A 140 4.29 8.57 -11.51
N LEU A 141 4.31 9.35 -10.43
CA LEU A 141 5.49 10.12 -10.03
C LEU A 141 6.65 9.23 -9.58
N LEU A 142 6.36 8.12 -8.89
CA LEU A 142 7.39 7.15 -8.53
C LEU A 142 8.09 6.60 -9.78
N ARG A 143 7.31 6.15 -10.77
CA ARG A 143 7.85 5.64 -12.04
C ARG A 143 8.65 6.68 -12.82
N ALA A 144 8.18 7.93 -12.83
CA ALA A 144 8.90 9.02 -13.48
C ALA A 144 10.28 9.25 -12.84
N ARG A 145 10.38 9.16 -11.50
CA ARG A 145 11.65 9.26 -10.78
C ARG A 145 12.58 8.09 -11.03
N GLU A 146 12.05 6.88 -11.11
CA GLU A 146 12.83 5.67 -11.44
C GLU A 146 13.44 5.80 -12.84
N MET A 147 12.63 6.16 -13.85
CA MET A 147 13.12 6.36 -15.22
C MET A 147 14.17 7.47 -15.32
N GLN A 148 14.00 8.57 -14.60
CA GLN A 148 14.99 9.64 -14.56
C GLN A 148 16.31 9.17 -13.92
N GLY A 149 16.24 8.42 -12.82
CA GLY A 149 17.43 7.88 -12.16
C GLY A 149 18.20 6.87 -13.02
N ASP A 150 17.48 6.04 -13.79
CA ASP A 150 18.09 5.11 -14.74
C ASP A 150 18.80 5.85 -15.87
N ALA A 151 18.17 6.88 -16.45
CA ALA A 151 18.75 7.71 -17.50
C ALA A 151 20.02 8.46 -17.02
N ASP A 152 19.99 9.03 -15.80
CA ASP A 152 21.14 9.72 -15.22
C ASP A 152 22.31 8.76 -14.96
N THR A 153 21.99 7.52 -14.55
CA THR A 153 22.98 6.46 -14.33
C THR A 153 23.61 6.02 -15.65
N GLU A 154 22.80 5.83 -16.69
CA GLU A 154 23.26 5.48 -18.03
C GLU A 154 24.13 6.59 -18.64
N PHE A 155 23.68 7.84 -18.56
CA PHE A 155 24.46 8.99 -19.01
C PHE A 155 25.81 9.10 -18.30
N SER A 156 25.83 8.90 -16.97
CA SER A 156 27.08 8.90 -16.18
C SER A 156 28.05 7.79 -16.62
N ARG A 157 27.54 6.58 -16.91
CA ARG A 157 28.35 5.46 -17.43
C ARG A 157 28.92 5.76 -18.81
N LEU A 158 28.11 6.30 -19.72
CA LEU A 158 28.56 6.72 -21.06
C LEU A 158 29.64 7.80 -20.96
N HIS A 159 29.44 8.79 -20.08
CA HIS A 159 30.42 9.85 -19.86
C HIS A 159 31.75 9.33 -19.31
N GLN A 160 31.73 8.34 -18.43
CA GLN A 160 32.93 7.66 -17.93
C GLN A 160 33.61 6.83 -19.02
N ALA A 161 32.84 6.09 -19.83
CA ALA A 161 33.38 5.31 -20.94
C ALA A 161 34.07 6.18 -22.00
N ILE A 162 33.46 7.29 -22.40
CA ILE A 162 34.06 8.27 -23.34
C ILE A 162 35.35 8.88 -22.76
N ARG A 163 35.39 9.17 -21.45
CA ARG A 163 36.61 9.69 -20.81
C ARG A 163 37.72 8.64 -20.75
N ALA A 164 37.38 7.38 -20.48
CA ALA A 164 38.34 6.28 -20.47
C ALA A 164 38.94 6.05 -21.87
N ASP A 165 38.11 6.04 -22.92
CA ASP A 165 38.54 5.88 -24.31
C ASP A 165 39.48 7.00 -24.79
N ARG A 166 39.17 8.26 -24.44
CA ARG A 166 40.05 9.41 -24.73
C ARG A 166 41.39 9.35 -23.99
N SER A 167 41.43 8.69 -22.83
CA SER A 167 42.68 8.52 -22.08
C SER A 167 43.56 7.39 -22.61
N THR A 168 42.99 6.43 -23.34
CA THR A 168 43.73 5.31 -23.95
C THR A 168 44.40 5.64 -25.29
N GLY A 169 44.23 6.86 -25.83
CA GLY A 169 44.95 7.31 -27.02
C GLY A 169 44.73 6.43 -28.26
N PHE A 170 43.53 5.87 -28.42
CA PHE A 170 43.21 5.03 -29.57
C PHE A 170 43.26 5.87 -30.86
N ASN A 171 44.36 5.74 -31.60
CA ASN A 171 44.58 6.37 -32.89
C ASN A 171 43.81 5.56 -33.92
N TRP A 172 42.73 6.12 -34.46
CA TRP A 172 41.99 5.49 -35.55
C TRP A 172 42.95 5.34 -36.74
N PRO A 173 43.09 4.14 -37.33
CA PRO A 173 43.83 4.00 -38.57
C PRO A 173 43.09 4.78 -39.66
N ASP A 174 43.81 5.72 -40.27
CA ASP A 174 43.36 6.58 -41.38
C ASP A 174 42.79 5.78 -42.56
#